data_AF-A0A8J6PFT9-F1
#
_entry.id   AF-A0A8J6PFT9-F1
#
_cell.length_a   1.000
_cell.length_b   1.000
_cell.length_c   1.000
_cell.angle_alpha   90.00
_cell.angle_beta   90.00
_cell.angle_gamma   90.00
#
_symmetry.space_group_name_H-M   'P 1'
#
loop_
_entity.id
_entity.type
_entity.pdbx_description
1 polymer ?
#
loop_
_entity_poly.entity_id
_entity_poly.type
_entity_poly.pdbx_seq_one_letter_code
_entity_poly.pdbx_strand_id
1 'polypeptide(L)'
;TGAVAGRALEVFEVDARGLDKLDRWVLQALCRDFGGGPVGLTTLAVAVGEEPDTVEDVVEPFLIQQGLLARTPRGRVATAQAWAHLGMERDDPASPGSLFS
;
A
#
# COMPACT_ATOMS: atom_id res chain seq x y z
N THR A 1 -27.68 22.45 6.95
CA THR A 1 -27.90 20.99 7.05
C THR A 1 -26.67 20.17 6.65
N GLY A 2 -25.43 20.65 6.87
CA GLY A 2 -24.19 19.98 6.41
C GLY A 2 -23.34 19.32 7.50
N ALA A 3 -23.90 18.99 8.66
CA ALA A 3 -23.10 18.60 9.84
C ALA A 3 -23.10 17.09 10.18
N VAL A 4 -23.78 16.25 9.40
CA VAL A 4 -23.91 14.81 9.72
C VAL A 4 -22.97 13.91 8.89
N ALA A 5 -22.36 14.42 7.82
CA ALA A 5 -21.48 13.62 6.96
C ALA A 5 -20.11 13.31 7.59
N GLY A 6 -19.66 14.09 8.58
CA GLY A 6 -18.33 13.90 9.20
C GLY A 6 -18.22 12.73 10.17
N ARG A 7 -19.33 12.22 10.71
CA ARG A 7 -19.33 11.16 11.75
C ARG A 7 -19.65 9.75 11.24
N ALA A 8 -19.95 9.60 9.95
CA ALA A 8 -20.10 8.28 9.32
C ALA A 8 -18.79 7.74 8.74
N LEU A 9 -17.79 8.60 8.50
CA LEU A 9 -16.49 8.23 7.92
C LEU A 9 -15.56 7.52 8.92
N GLU A 10 -15.74 7.71 10.23
CA GLU A 10 -14.99 6.96 11.27
C GLU A 10 -15.44 5.50 11.40
N VAL A 11 -16.61 5.12 10.83
CA VAL A 11 -17.15 3.76 10.92
C VAL A 11 -16.58 2.83 9.83
N PHE A 12 -16.01 3.38 8.76
CA PHE A 12 -15.50 2.60 7.62
C PHE A 12 -13.97 2.49 7.58
N GLU A 13 -13.25 2.95 8.61
CA GLU A 13 -11.78 2.90 8.69
C GLU A 13 -11.10 3.42 7.40
N VAL A 14 -11.66 4.44 6.74
CA VAL A 14 -11.09 5.01 5.50
C VAL A 14 -10.12 6.12 5.86
N ASP A 15 -8.90 6.08 5.35
CA ASP A 15 -7.89 7.10 5.64
C ASP A 15 -8.11 8.41 4.85
N ALA A 16 -7.24 9.40 5.07
CA ALA A 16 -7.34 10.71 4.42
C ALA A 16 -7.24 10.66 2.88
N ARG A 17 -6.75 9.56 2.29
CA ARG A 17 -6.66 9.35 0.85
C ARG A 17 -7.75 8.43 0.30
N GLY A 18 -8.65 7.95 1.14
CA GLY A 18 -9.70 7.03 0.71
C GLY A 18 -9.30 5.56 0.78
N LEU A 19 -8.13 5.21 1.33
CA LEU A 19 -7.73 3.80 1.45
C LEU A 19 -8.55 3.15 2.54
N ASP A 20 -9.11 1.99 2.23
CA ASP A 20 -9.78 1.15 3.21
C ASP A 20 -8.76 0.35 4.06
N LYS A 21 -9.27 -0.54 4.90
CA LYS A 21 -8.44 -1.36 5.77
C LYS A 21 -7.52 -2.31 4.98
N LEU A 22 -8.05 -2.94 3.94
CA LEU A 22 -7.32 -3.95 3.16
C LEU A 22 -6.24 -3.28 2.30
N ASP A 23 -6.54 -2.14 1.69
CA ASP A 23 -5.55 -1.31 0.98
C ASP A 23 -4.31 -1.03 1.84
N ARG A 24 -4.56 -0.58 3.08
CA ARG A 24 -3.48 -0.28 4.03
C ARG A 24 -2.71 -1.52 4.44
N TRP A 25 -3.39 -2.66 4.63
CA TRP A 25 -2.73 -3.92 4.95
C TRP A 25 -1.84 -4.41 3.82
N VAL A 26 -2.31 -4.31 2.56
CA VAL A 26 -1.51 -4.66 1.38
C VAL A 26 -0.28 -3.77 1.27
N LEU A 27 -0.42 -2.45 1.43
CA LEU A 27 0.72 -1.53 1.42
C LEU A 27 1.69 -1.79 2.58
N GLN A 28 1.18 -2.04 3.78
CA GLN A 28 2.01 -2.37 4.95
C GLN A 28 2.79 -3.65 4.74
N ALA A 29 2.14 -4.74 4.30
CA ALA A 29 2.83 -5.99 4.00
C ALA A 29 3.92 -5.77 2.93
N LEU A 30 3.58 -5.06 1.85
CA LEU A 30 4.51 -4.80 0.76
C LEU A 30 5.74 -3.98 1.21
N CYS A 31 5.55 -2.96 2.07
CA CYS A 31 6.65 -2.10 2.54
C CYS A 31 7.41 -2.70 3.73
N ARG A 32 6.70 -3.13 4.78
CA ARG A 32 7.28 -3.60 6.05
C ARG A 32 7.86 -5.01 5.95
N ASP A 33 7.09 -5.93 5.37
CA ASP A 33 7.46 -7.35 5.41
C ASP A 33 8.35 -7.72 4.23
N PHE A 34 8.12 -7.07 3.07
CA PHE A 34 8.83 -7.38 1.83
C PHE A 34 9.80 -6.29 1.36
N GLY A 35 10.03 -5.25 2.16
CA GLY A 35 11.01 -4.19 1.84
C GLY A 35 10.69 -3.43 0.55
N GLY A 36 9.42 -3.38 0.14
CA GLY A 36 8.97 -2.71 -1.08
C GLY A 36 8.93 -3.58 -2.33
N GLY A 37 9.27 -4.88 -2.24
CA GLY A 37 9.15 -5.86 -3.32
C GLY A 37 10.38 -6.01 -4.22
N PRO A 38 10.29 -6.76 -5.35
CA PRO A 38 9.08 -7.31 -5.97
C PRO A 38 8.50 -8.55 -5.29
N VAL A 39 7.17 -8.61 -5.14
CA VAL A 39 6.42 -9.74 -4.51
C VAL A 39 5.37 -10.31 -5.45
N GLY A 40 5.23 -11.64 -5.51
CA GLY A 40 4.17 -12.30 -6.29
C GLY A 40 2.77 -12.07 -5.70
N LEU A 41 1.71 -12.10 -6.54
CA LEU A 41 0.33 -11.89 -6.09
C LEU A 41 -0.04 -12.82 -4.94
N THR A 42 0.17 -14.12 -5.15
CA THR A 42 -0.22 -15.15 -4.20
C THR A 42 0.49 -14.97 -2.86
N THR A 43 1.77 -14.61 -2.88
CA THR A 43 2.53 -14.35 -1.65
C THR A 43 2.00 -13.13 -0.90
N LEU A 44 1.70 -12.06 -1.63
CA LEU A 44 1.16 -10.83 -1.05
C LEU A 44 -0.24 -11.07 -0.46
N ALA A 45 -1.10 -11.81 -1.18
CA ALA A 45 -2.45 -12.16 -0.73
C ALA A 45 -2.43 -13.03 0.54
N VAL A 46 -1.55 -14.04 0.58
CA VAL A 46 -1.34 -14.88 1.79
C VAL A 46 -0.87 -14.04 2.98
N ALA A 47 0.01 -13.06 2.76
CA ALA A 47 0.50 -12.20 3.84
C ALA A 47 -0.61 -11.35 4.49
N VAL A 48 -1.63 -10.96 3.72
CA VAL A 48 -2.78 -10.19 4.22
C VAL A 48 -4.00 -11.06 4.54
N GLY A 49 -3.92 -12.37 4.34
CA GLY A 49 -5.00 -13.31 4.65
C GLY A 49 -6.18 -13.29 3.66
N GLU A 50 -5.93 -12.86 2.43
CA GLU A 50 -6.97 -12.72 1.39
C GLU A 50 -6.73 -13.66 0.20
N GLU A 51 -7.77 -13.82 -0.63
CA GLU A 51 -7.64 -14.50 -1.92
C GLU A 51 -6.87 -13.64 -2.93
N PRO A 52 -6.01 -14.25 -3.78
CA PRO A 52 -5.28 -13.55 -4.84
C PRO A 52 -6.17 -12.65 -5.71
N ASP A 53 -7.32 -13.17 -6.14
CA ASP A 53 -8.26 -12.46 -7.01
C ASP A 53 -8.87 -11.25 -6.31
N THR A 54 -9.10 -11.32 -5.00
CA THR A 54 -9.60 -10.17 -4.22
C THR A 54 -8.56 -9.04 -4.21
N VAL A 55 -7.28 -9.37 -3.99
CA VAL A 55 -6.21 -8.37 -4.04
C VAL A 55 -6.07 -7.79 -5.45
N GLU A 56 -6.12 -8.62 -6.48
CA GLU A 56 -5.97 -8.18 -7.87
C GLU A 56 -7.14 -7.34 -8.40
N ASP A 57 -8.38 -7.73 -8.10
CA ASP A 57 -9.58 -7.13 -8.70
C ASP A 57 -10.14 -5.98 -7.86
N VAL A 58 -9.92 -5.99 -6.54
CA VAL A 58 -10.49 -4.99 -5.62
C VAL A 58 -9.45 -3.95 -5.19
N VAL A 59 -8.28 -4.40 -4.73
CA VAL A 59 -7.29 -3.53 -4.06
C VAL A 59 -6.36 -2.86 -5.07
N GLU A 60 -5.76 -3.65 -5.95
CA GLU A 60 -4.74 -3.16 -6.87
C GLU A 60 -5.21 -2.02 -7.79
N PRO A 61 -6.44 -2.00 -8.35
CA PRO A 61 -6.88 -0.91 -9.21
C PRO A 61 -6.78 0.45 -8.52
N PHE A 62 -7.20 0.53 -7.25
CA PHE A 62 -7.14 1.77 -6.47
C PHE A 62 -5.70 2.15 -6.11
N LEU A 63 -4.91 1.20 -5.59
CA LEU A 63 -3.52 1.47 -5.21
C LEU A 63 -2.64 1.88 -6.40
N ILE A 64 -2.89 1.31 -7.58
CA ILE A 64 -2.20 1.68 -8.83
C ILE A 64 -2.65 3.07 -9.27
N GLN A 65 -3.96 3.37 -9.24
CA GLN A 65 -4.48 4.69 -9.61
C GLN A 65 -3.95 5.79 -8.70
N GLN A 66 -3.78 5.53 -7.40
CA GLN A 66 -3.19 6.45 -6.43
C GLN A 66 -1.64 6.52 -6.54
N GLY A 67 -1.02 5.74 -7.42
CA GLY A 67 0.42 5.71 -7.62
C GLY A 67 1.20 5.08 -6.45
N LEU A 68 0.55 4.30 -5.60
CA LEU A 68 1.14 3.67 -4.40
C LEU A 68 1.73 2.28 -4.71
N LEU A 69 1.16 1.57 -5.69
CA LEU A 69 1.59 0.24 -6.11
C LEU A 69 1.92 0.23 -7.61
N ALA A 70 2.98 -0.50 -7.98
CA ALA A 70 3.34 -0.75 -9.37
C ALA A 70 3.37 -2.27 -9.64
N ARG A 71 2.73 -2.70 -10.74
CA ARG A 71 2.89 -4.06 -11.29
C ARG A 71 4.15 -4.12 -12.14
N THR A 72 4.95 -5.16 -11.95
CA THR A 72 6.10 -5.49 -12.78
C THR A 72 6.02 -6.97 -13.19
N PRO A 73 6.76 -7.41 -14.22
CA PRO A 73 6.83 -8.84 -14.57
C PRO A 73 7.36 -9.73 -13.44
N ARG A 74 8.09 -9.14 -12.47
CA ARG A 74 8.66 -9.85 -11.32
C ARG A 74 7.75 -9.85 -10.09
N GLY A 75 6.67 -9.07 -10.10
CA GLY A 75 5.78 -8.90 -8.96
C GLY A 75 5.34 -7.45 -8.71
N ARG A 76 4.69 -7.22 -7.57
CA ARG A 76 4.22 -5.93 -7.10
C ARG A 76 5.35 -5.22 -6.35
N VAL A 77 5.48 -3.92 -6.58
CA VAL A 77 6.51 -3.07 -5.98
C VAL A 77 5.84 -1.85 -5.37
N ALA A 78 6.24 -1.49 -4.14
CA ALA A 78 5.81 -0.26 -3.50
C ALA A 78 6.55 0.93 -4.11
N THR A 79 5.80 1.96 -4.50
CA THR A 79 6.39 3.21 -5.01
C THR A 79 6.87 4.07 -3.84
N ALA A 80 7.70 5.09 -4.12
CA ALA A 80 8.10 6.07 -3.10
C ALA A 80 6.90 6.75 -2.40
N GLN A 81 5.77 6.89 -3.10
CA GLN A 81 4.56 7.47 -2.52
C GLN A 81 3.92 6.55 -1.47
N ALA A 82 3.99 5.22 -1.63
CA ALA A 82 3.53 4.28 -0.61
C ALA A 82 4.34 4.39 0.67
N TRP A 83 5.67 4.46 0.57
CA TRP A 83 6.56 4.67 1.72
C TRP A 83 6.23 5.98 2.45
N ALA A 84 6.14 7.08 1.70
CA ALA A 84 5.78 8.39 2.26
C ALA A 84 4.38 8.38 2.91
N HIS A 85 3.41 7.69 2.30
CA HIS A 85 2.06 7.56 2.83
C HIS A 85 2.03 6.80 4.16
N LEU A 86 2.85 5.75 4.30
CA LEU A 86 2.98 4.99 5.55
C LEU A 86 3.86 5.69 6.61
N GLY A 87 4.42 6.86 6.30
CA GLY A 87 5.36 7.56 7.16
C GLY A 87 6.66 6.77 7.37
N MET A 88 7.04 5.94 6.40
CA MET A 88 8.23 5.10 6.44
C MET A 88 9.29 5.66 5.51
N GLU A 89 10.55 5.66 5.96
CA GLU A 89 11.68 5.87 5.05
C GLU A 89 11.96 4.57 4.29
N ARG A 90 12.08 4.71 2.97
CA ARG A 90 12.55 3.63 2.12
C ARG A 90 14.04 3.48 2.36
N ASP A 91 14.47 2.31 2.82
CA ASP A 91 15.89 1.96 2.86
C ASP A 91 16.33 1.61 1.42
N ASP A 92 16.41 2.65 0.58
CA ASP A 92 16.82 2.51 -0.82
C ASP A 92 18.34 2.54 -0.89
N PRO A 93 19.03 1.46 -1.32
CA PRO A 93 20.47 1.52 -1.58
C PRO A 93 20.82 2.49 -2.73
N ALA A 94 19.84 2.95 -3.52
CA ALA A 94 20.01 3.95 -4.56
C ALA A 94 19.71 5.39 -4.10
N SER A 95 19.32 5.62 -2.82
CA SER A 95 19.28 6.97 -2.27
C SER A 95 20.71 7.46 -2.04
N PRO A 96 21.20 8.51 -2.74
CA PRO A 96 22.56 9.03 -2.58
C PRO A 96 22.81 9.75 -1.23
N GLY A 97 22.03 9.45 -0.18
CA GLY A 97 22.05 10.14 1.11
C GLY A 97 22.48 9.31 2.32
N SER A 98 22.63 7.99 2.22
CA SER A 98 22.89 7.14 3.41
C SER A 98 24.39 6.91 3.72
N LEU A 99 25.31 7.49 2.93
CA LEU A 99 26.77 7.28 3.11
C LEU A 99 27.45 8.29 4.06
N PHE A 100 26.70 9.18 4.70
CA PHE A 100 27.25 10.15 5.65
C PHE A 100 26.35 10.29 6.89
N SER A 101 26.31 9.26 7.74
CA SER A 101 26.04 9.43 9.17
C SER A 101 26.72 8.37 10.01
#